data_AF-A0A1S2XJ91-F1
#
_entry.id   AF-A0A1S2XJ91-F1
#
_cell.length_a   1.000
_cell.length_b   1.000
_cell.length_c   1.000
_cell.angle_alpha   90.00
_cell.angle_beta   90.00
_cell.angle_gamma   90.00
#
_symmetry.space_group_name_H-M   'P 1'
#
loop_
_entity.id
_entity.type
_entity.pdbx_description
1 polymer ?
#
loop_
_entity_poly.entity_id
_entity_poly.type
_entity_poly.pdbx_seq_one_letter_code
_entity_poly.pdbx_strand_id
1 'polypeptide(L)'
;MYDDLEAMNDTMNKGGEVVMVDLTDVFSTNMMFDTRDDLLKWARNVGRENRIVVVIFRFETATTRPRTKTKLILGCERSSKYRPSKNLKPTRSSWSRKCECPFTLRGHAFLGRLSQEEKVVLGDMTKNMIKPRNILMTIKDHNVTSLTTIKQVYNPRQAYRSSLRGNRT
;
A
#
# COMPACT_ATOMS: atom_id res chain seq x y z
N MET A 1 -16.60 34.15 -24.38
CA MET A 1 -15.46 34.86 -23.74
C MET A 1 -14.83 33.99 -22.65
N TYR A 2 -14.74 32.67 -22.86
CA TYR A 2 -14.07 31.70 -21.96
C TYR A 2 -13.33 30.60 -22.75
N ASP A 3 -13.25 30.71 -24.07
CA ASP A 3 -12.70 29.67 -24.95
C ASP A 3 -11.21 29.89 -25.29
N ASP A 4 -10.69 31.10 -25.10
CA ASP A 4 -9.31 31.46 -25.49
C ASP A 4 -8.25 31.06 -24.45
N LEU A 5 -8.66 30.74 -23.22
CA LEU A 5 -7.76 30.30 -22.13
C LEU A 5 -7.39 28.81 -22.22
N GLU A 6 -8.21 27.97 -22.86
CA GLU A 6 -7.88 26.55 -23.07
C GLU A 6 -6.83 26.36 -24.18
N ALA A 7 -6.83 27.23 -25.20
CA ALA A 7 -5.90 27.14 -26.33
C ALA A 7 -4.44 27.51 -25.98
N MET A 8 -4.22 28.35 -24.95
CA MET A 8 -2.87 28.71 -24.50
C MET A 8 -2.19 27.61 -23.67
N ASN A 9 -2.95 26.73 -23.00
CA ASN A 9 -2.36 25.63 -22.23
C ASN A 9 -1.94 24.42 -23.09
N ASP A 10 -2.51 24.27 -24.28
CA ASP A 10 -2.19 23.18 -25.22
C ASP A 10 -0.89 23.47 -26.00
N THR A 11 -0.49 24.74 -26.11
CA THR A 11 0.76 25.17 -26.75
C THR A 11 1.98 25.11 -25.81
N MET A 12 1.80 25.19 -24.49
CA MET A 12 2.92 25.05 -23.52
C MET A 12 3.36 23.60 -23.26
N ASN A 13 2.60 22.60 -23.71
CA ASN A 13 2.92 21.18 -23.50
C ASN A 13 3.67 20.50 -24.67
N LYS A 14 4.17 21.27 -25.64
CA LYS A 14 4.90 20.72 -26.80
C LYS A 14 6.43 20.67 -26.67
N GLY A 15 6.98 21.04 -25.52
CA GLY A 15 8.43 20.99 -25.29
C GLY A 15 8.87 20.90 -23.83
N GLY A 16 7.95 20.57 -22.91
CA GLY A 16 8.30 20.39 -21.50
C GLY A 16 8.99 19.05 -21.29
N GLU A 17 10.25 19.08 -20.86
CA GLU A 17 10.92 17.94 -20.24
C GLU A 17 9.96 17.30 -19.23
N VAL A 18 9.69 16.00 -19.36
CA VAL A 18 8.82 15.29 -18.42
C VAL A 18 9.57 15.22 -17.11
N VAL A 19 9.41 16.25 -16.28
CA VAL A 19 9.94 16.26 -14.92
C VAL A 19 9.16 15.20 -14.16
N MET A 20 9.80 14.03 -14.02
CA MET A 20 9.31 12.94 -13.20
C MET A 20 9.46 13.36 -11.74
N VAL A 21 8.39 13.90 -11.17
CA VAL A 21 8.33 14.24 -9.75
C VAL A 21 8.19 12.95 -8.96
N ASP A 22 9.18 12.66 -8.11
CA ASP A 22 9.06 11.59 -7.12
C ASP A 22 8.13 12.05 -6.00
N LEU A 23 7.06 11.29 -5.78
CA LEU A 23 6.04 11.54 -4.76
C LEU A 23 5.98 10.37 -3.75
N THR A 24 7.02 9.54 -3.72
CA THR A 24 7.06 8.33 -2.90
C THR A 24 6.87 8.65 -1.41
N ASP A 25 7.46 9.73 -0.92
CA ASP A 25 7.33 10.22 0.45
C ASP A 25 5.90 10.62 0.78
N VAL A 26 5.21 11.31 -0.12
CA VAL A 26 3.82 11.76 0.05
C VAL A 26 2.86 10.58 0.19
N PHE A 27 3.13 9.49 -0.54
CA PHE A 27 2.34 8.25 -0.45
C PHE A 27 2.91 7.23 0.57
N SER A 28 3.97 7.58 1.31
CA SER A 28 4.54 6.76 2.37
C SER A 28 3.94 7.15 3.71
N THR A 29 3.19 6.23 4.32
CA THR A 29 2.61 6.46 5.64
C THR A 29 2.77 5.23 6.53
N ASN A 30 3.01 5.48 7.82
CA ASN A 30 3.00 4.47 8.87
C ASN A 30 1.63 4.37 9.56
N MET A 31 0.63 5.12 9.08
CA MET A 31 -0.73 5.06 9.58
C MET A 31 -1.37 3.69 9.31
N MET A 32 -2.18 3.23 10.26
CA MET A 32 -3.06 2.07 10.07
C MET A 32 -4.44 2.56 9.66
N PHE A 33 -5.07 1.83 8.74
CA PHE A 33 -6.43 2.11 8.29
C PHE A 33 -7.33 0.98 8.77
N ASP A 34 -8.44 1.33 9.42
CA ASP A 34 -9.38 0.36 9.97
C ASP A 34 -10.06 -0.45 8.87
N THR A 35 -10.42 0.22 7.77
CA THR A 35 -11.05 -0.42 6.62
C THR A 35 -10.28 -0.19 5.33
N ARG A 36 -10.58 -1.03 4.33
CA ARG A 36 -10.09 -0.85 2.96
C ARG A 36 -10.53 0.48 2.38
N ASP A 37 -11.75 0.92 2.70
CA ASP A 37 -12.34 2.11 2.09
C ASP A 37 -11.74 3.39 2.68
N ASP A 38 -11.31 3.37 3.95
CA ASP A 38 -10.54 4.46 4.55
C ASP A 38 -9.16 4.63 3.87
N LEU A 39 -8.46 3.52 3.63
CA LEU A 39 -7.22 3.52 2.85
C LEU A 39 -7.44 4.07 1.43
N LEU A 40 -8.53 3.67 0.76
CA LEU A 40 -8.87 4.16 -0.57
C LEU A 40 -9.19 5.66 -0.56
N LYS A 41 -9.94 6.12 0.43
CA LYS A 41 -10.30 7.54 0.60
C LYS A 41 -9.05 8.38 0.82
N TRP A 42 -8.15 7.94 1.70
CA TRP A 42 -6.86 8.59 1.92
C TRP A 42 -6.04 8.64 0.62
N ALA A 43 -5.82 7.50 -0.04
CA ALA A 43 -4.99 7.45 -1.25
C ALA A 43 -5.52 8.33 -2.38
N ARG A 44 -6.86 8.40 -2.55
CA ARG A 44 -7.50 9.28 -3.53
C ARG A 44 -7.38 10.76 -3.16
N ASN A 45 -7.46 11.11 -1.88
CA ASN A 45 -7.28 12.49 -1.44
C ASN A 45 -5.85 12.98 -1.67
N VAL A 46 -4.86 12.19 -1.23
CA VAL A 46 -3.44 12.46 -1.49
C VAL A 46 -3.17 12.55 -3.00
N GLY A 47 -3.74 11.64 -3.78
CA GLY A 47 -3.69 11.70 -5.24
C GLY A 47 -4.22 13.02 -5.80
N ARG A 48 -5.41 13.45 -5.37
CA ARG A 48 -6.03 14.70 -5.85
C ARG A 48 -5.17 15.92 -5.56
N GLU A 49 -4.61 16.02 -4.36
CA GLU A 49 -3.71 17.11 -3.96
C GLU A 49 -2.44 17.15 -4.83
N ASN A 50 -1.98 15.98 -5.27
CA ASN A 50 -0.78 15.83 -6.10
C ASN A 50 -1.10 15.63 -7.60
N ARG A 51 -2.33 15.97 -8.05
CA ARG A 51 -2.78 15.88 -9.44
C ARG A 51 -2.69 14.47 -10.06
N ILE A 52 -2.80 13.43 -9.25
CA ILE A 52 -2.87 12.01 -9.65
C ILE A 52 -4.25 11.45 -9.38
N VAL A 53 -4.92 10.93 -10.42
CA VAL A 53 -6.16 10.16 -10.25
C VAL A 53 -5.82 8.72 -9.91
N VAL A 54 -6.09 8.32 -8.66
CA VAL A 54 -5.80 6.98 -8.14
C VAL A 54 -6.97 6.03 -8.37
N VAL A 55 -6.70 4.91 -9.03
CA VAL A 55 -7.68 3.85 -9.34
C VAL A 55 -7.23 2.50 -8.81
N ILE A 56 -8.17 1.57 -8.61
CA ILE A 56 -7.88 0.20 -8.16
C ILE A 56 -7.43 -0.62 -9.37
N PHE A 57 -6.21 -1.16 -9.31
CA PHE A 57 -5.69 -2.05 -10.35
C PHE A 57 -6.02 -3.50 -10.05
N ARG A 58 -5.79 -3.90 -8.80
CA ARG A 58 -5.96 -5.29 -8.37
C ARG A 58 -6.21 -5.34 -6.88
N PHE A 59 -7.17 -6.19 -6.50
CA PHE A 59 -7.41 -6.54 -5.12
C PHE A 59 -7.31 -8.05 -4.98
N GLU A 60 -6.42 -8.51 -4.11
CA GLU A 60 -6.30 -9.93 -3.77
C GLU A 60 -6.67 -10.10 -2.31
N THR A 61 -7.66 -10.95 -2.04
CA THR A 61 -7.95 -11.43 -0.70
C THR A 61 -7.12 -12.68 -0.40
N ALA A 62 -6.76 -12.87 0.87
CA ALA A 62 -6.15 -14.12 1.30
C ALA A 62 -7.14 -15.28 1.03
N THR A 63 -6.86 -16.08 0.00
CA THR A 63 -7.48 -17.40 -0.18
C THR A 63 -6.95 -18.35 0.90
N THR A 64 -7.62 -19.47 1.14
CA THR A 64 -7.33 -20.52 2.15
C THR A 64 -5.89 -21.07 2.13
N ARG A 65 -5.04 -20.63 1.19
CA ARG A 65 -3.62 -21.00 1.12
C ARG A 65 -2.78 -20.17 2.11
N PRO A 66 -1.93 -20.80 2.95
CA PRO A 66 -1.15 -20.14 4.02
C PRO A 66 -0.12 -19.08 3.60
N ARG A 67 -0.02 -18.72 2.31
CA ARG A 67 1.01 -17.83 1.75
C ARG A 67 0.46 -16.54 1.16
N THR A 68 -0.85 -16.42 0.92
CA THR A 68 -1.42 -15.23 0.26
C THR A 68 -1.81 -14.19 1.30
N LYS A 69 -1.18 -13.01 1.27
CA LYS A 69 -1.55 -11.86 2.11
C LYS A 69 -2.55 -11.01 1.34
N THR A 70 -3.58 -10.49 2.01
CA THR A 70 -4.48 -9.52 1.39
C THR A 70 -3.69 -8.30 0.93
N LYS A 71 -3.78 -8.00 -0.37
CA LYS A 71 -2.99 -6.95 -1.04
C LYS A 71 -3.92 -6.10 -1.89
N LEU A 72 -3.83 -4.79 -1.71
CA LEU A 72 -4.48 -3.80 -2.55
C LEU A 72 -3.41 -3.12 -3.42
N ILE A 73 -3.61 -3.12 -4.73
CA ILE A 73 -2.75 -2.42 -5.67
C ILE A 73 -3.56 -1.28 -6.28
N LEU A 74 -3.07 -0.06 -6.05
CA LEU A 74 -3.60 1.16 -6.62
C LEU A 74 -2.61 1.68 -7.68
N GLY A 75 -3.15 2.29 -8.73
CA GLY A 75 -2.36 2.85 -9.82
C GLY A 75 -2.93 4.16 -10.31
N CYS A 76 -2.19 4.83 -11.18
CA CYS A 76 -2.65 6.06 -11.82
C CYS A 76 -3.62 5.69 -12.95
N GLU A 77 -4.73 6.41 -13.09
CA GLU A 77 -5.69 6.21 -14.18
C GLU A 77 -5.01 6.20 -15.57
N ARG A 78 -4.00 7.04 -15.75
CA ARG A 78 -3.25 7.21 -17.01
C ARG A 78 -2.08 6.22 -17.17
N SER A 79 -1.88 5.29 -16.24
CA SER A 79 -0.76 4.33 -16.23
C SER A 79 -0.90 3.20 -17.27
N SER A 80 -2.11 2.91 -17.73
CA SER A 80 -2.32 1.90 -18.77
C SER A 80 -1.71 2.30 -20.10
N LYS A 81 -1.39 1.34 -20.97
CA LYS A 81 -1.06 1.60 -22.38
C LYS A 81 -2.33 1.79 -23.21
N TYR A 82 -2.27 2.64 -24.23
CA TYR A 82 -3.32 2.69 -25.25
C TYR A 82 -3.25 1.39 -26.06
N ARG A 83 -4.37 0.66 -26.16
CA ARG A 83 -4.51 -0.41 -27.15
C ARG A 83 -5.38 0.15 -28.28
N PRO A 84 -4.82 0.38 -29.47
CA PRO A 84 -5.65 0.69 -30.63
C PRO A 84 -6.62 -0.48 -30.83
N SER A 85 -7.93 -0.20 -30.75
CA SER A 85 -8.92 -1.15 -31.25
C SER A 85 -8.68 -1.30 -32.75
N LYS A 86 -8.68 -2.53 -33.27
CA LYS A 86 -8.53 -2.75 -34.71
C LYS A 86 -9.74 -2.10 -35.42
N ASN A 87 -9.47 -1.05 -36.19
CA ASN A 87 -10.34 -0.42 -37.21
C ASN A 87 -11.43 0.59 -36.79
N LEU A 88 -11.20 1.46 -35.79
CA LEU A 88 -11.92 2.75 -35.74
C LEU A 88 -10.92 3.91 -35.75
N LYS A 89 -10.98 4.76 -36.78
CA LYS A 89 -10.33 6.08 -36.76
C LYS A 89 -11.16 6.98 -35.83
N PRO A 90 -10.66 7.39 -34.65
CA PRO A 90 -11.44 8.23 -33.74
C PRO A 90 -11.45 9.66 -34.28
N THR A 91 -12.62 10.21 -34.59
CA THR A 91 -12.77 11.55 -35.20
C THR A 91 -12.44 12.68 -34.21
N ARG A 92 -12.43 12.43 -32.90
CA ARG A 92 -11.94 13.36 -31.88
C ARG A 92 -11.81 12.57 -30.57
N SER A 93 -10.61 12.40 -30.04
CA SER A 93 -10.46 11.76 -28.72
C SER A 93 -10.68 12.81 -27.64
N SER A 94 -11.87 12.84 -27.02
CA SER A 94 -12.12 13.56 -25.76
C SER A 94 -11.47 12.87 -24.56
N TRP A 95 -10.77 11.77 -24.79
CA TRP A 95 -10.24 10.90 -23.74
C TRP A 95 -8.84 11.31 -23.28
N SER A 96 -8.58 11.18 -21.99
CA SER A 96 -7.28 11.48 -21.41
C SER A 96 -6.20 10.57 -22.03
N ARG A 97 -5.12 11.18 -22.54
CA ARG A 97 -4.01 10.42 -23.15
C ARG A 97 -3.34 9.58 -22.07
N LYS A 98 -3.40 8.26 -22.22
CA LYS A 98 -2.61 7.31 -21.44
C LYS A 98 -1.10 7.62 -21.62
N CYS A 99 -0.37 7.71 -20.52
CA CYS A 99 1.03 8.17 -20.50
C CYS A 99 2.01 7.13 -19.92
N GLU A 100 1.56 5.89 -19.69
CA GLU A 100 2.40 4.83 -19.10
C GLU A 100 3.00 5.22 -17.73
N CYS A 101 2.29 6.05 -16.97
CA CYS A 101 2.69 6.47 -15.64
C CYS A 101 3.12 5.26 -14.77
N PRO A 102 4.33 5.25 -14.19
CA PRO A 102 4.84 4.11 -13.41
C PRO A 102 4.26 4.04 -11.99
N PHE A 103 3.48 5.05 -11.58
CA PHE A 103 2.91 5.14 -10.23
C PHE A 103 2.12 3.88 -9.87
N THR A 104 2.55 3.22 -8.79
CA THR A 104 1.90 2.07 -8.20
C THR A 104 2.01 2.14 -6.69
N LEU A 105 0.88 2.12 -5.99
CA LEU A 105 0.80 2.10 -4.54
C LEU A 105 0.32 0.72 -4.06
N ARG A 106 1.01 0.14 -3.09
CA ARG A 106 0.71 -1.19 -2.54
C ARG A 106 0.27 -1.08 -1.08
N GLY A 107 -0.99 -1.36 -0.83
CA GLY A 107 -1.53 -1.57 0.51
C GLY A 107 -1.42 -3.04 0.93
N HIS A 108 -0.92 -3.29 2.14
CA HIS A 108 -0.87 -4.62 2.75
C HIS A 108 -1.82 -4.68 3.94
N ALA A 109 -2.64 -5.72 4.02
CA ALA A 109 -3.43 -5.93 5.23
C ALA A 109 -2.51 -6.29 6.40
N PHE A 110 -2.80 -5.69 7.56
CA PHE A 110 -2.06 -5.90 8.81
C PHE A 110 -2.59 -7.06 9.66
N LEU A 111 -3.54 -7.85 9.14
CA LEU A 111 -4.21 -8.93 9.87
C LEU A 111 -3.21 -9.88 10.57
N GLY A 112 -3.33 -9.94 11.90
CA GLY A 112 -2.51 -10.73 12.82
C GLY A 112 -1.05 -10.28 12.96
N ARG A 113 -0.63 -9.16 12.38
CA ARG A 113 0.68 -8.56 12.72
C ARG A 113 0.59 -8.01 14.15
N LEU A 114 1.59 -8.30 14.97
CA LEU A 114 1.65 -7.77 16.33
C LEU A 114 1.75 -6.25 16.32
N SER A 115 0.92 -5.59 17.13
CA SER A 115 1.02 -4.17 17.46
C SER A 115 2.35 -3.88 18.16
N GLN A 116 2.72 -2.62 18.29
CA GLN A 116 3.97 -2.27 18.97
C GLN A 116 3.92 -2.66 20.45
N GLU A 117 2.78 -2.48 21.10
CA GLU A 117 2.52 -2.90 22.49
C GLU A 117 2.62 -4.42 22.64
N GLU A 118 1.97 -5.19 21.75
CA GLU A 118 2.04 -6.65 21.76
C GLU A 118 3.47 -7.17 21.56
N LYS A 119 4.31 -6.46 20.79
CA LYS A 119 5.74 -6.81 20.62
C LYS A 119 6.54 -6.58 21.89
N VAL A 120 6.23 -5.55 22.68
CA VAL A 120 6.88 -5.29 23.97
C VAL A 120 6.58 -6.46 24.91
N VAL A 121 5.30 -6.85 25.04
CA VAL A 121 4.87 -8.01 25.83
C VAL A 121 5.58 -9.29 25.38
N LEU A 122 5.63 -9.54 24.06
CA LEU A 122 6.34 -10.68 23.51
C LEU A 122 7.84 -10.67 23.89
N GLY A 123 8.48 -9.52 23.82
CA GLY A 123 9.89 -9.34 24.20
C GLY A 123 10.14 -9.73 25.65
N ASP A 124 9.35 -9.21 26.57
CA ASP A 124 9.51 -9.46 28.01
C ASP A 124 9.22 -10.92 28.38
N MET A 125 8.16 -11.49 27.83
CA MET A 125 7.88 -12.92 28.00
C MET A 125 8.95 -13.82 27.38
N THR A 126 9.58 -13.37 26.28
CA THR A 126 10.69 -14.09 25.66
C THR A 126 11.95 -14.04 26.51
N LYS A 127 12.26 -12.90 27.15
CA LYS A 127 13.36 -12.78 28.14
C LYS A 127 13.14 -13.75 29.31
N ASN A 128 11.90 -13.85 29.79
CA ASN A 128 11.50 -14.75 30.88
C ASN A 128 11.29 -16.22 30.45
N MET A 129 11.76 -16.60 29.24
CA MET A 129 11.73 -17.98 28.74
C MET A 129 10.33 -18.61 28.65
N ILE A 130 9.28 -17.81 28.64
CA ILE A 130 7.89 -18.26 28.54
C ILE A 130 7.66 -18.93 27.19
N LYS A 131 6.87 -20.01 27.14
CA LYS A 131 6.59 -20.77 25.90
C LYS A 131 5.72 -19.95 24.93
N PRO A 132 5.93 -20.04 23.60
CA PRO A 132 5.16 -19.26 22.61
C PRO A 132 3.64 -19.39 22.72
N ARG A 133 3.13 -20.56 23.13
CA ARG A 133 1.68 -20.78 23.34
C ARG A 133 1.10 -19.84 24.41
N ASN A 134 1.81 -19.66 25.52
CA ASN A 134 1.37 -18.82 26.62
C ASN A 134 1.46 -17.34 26.22
N ILE A 135 2.51 -16.95 25.47
CA ILE A 135 2.62 -15.61 24.92
C ILE A 135 1.44 -15.28 24.01
N LEU A 136 1.06 -16.21 23.13
CA LEU A 136 -0.11 -16.03 22.27
C LEU A 136 -1.40 -15.88 23.08
N MET A 137 -1.54 -16.64 24.16
CA MET A 137 -2.72 -16.56 25.05
C MET A 137 -2.82 -15.18 25.68
N THR A 138 -1.74 -14.67 26.27
CA THR A 138 -1.74 -13.33 26.86
C THR A 138 -2.00 -12.24 25.82
N ILE A 139 -1.44 -12.34 24.61
CA ILE A 139 -1.73 -11.37 23.54
C ILE A 139 -3.24 -11.34 23.22
N LYS A 140 -3.89 -12.50 23.19
CA LYS A 140 -5.34 -12.60 22.93
C LYS A 140 -6.20 -12.14 24.10
N ASP A 141 -5.72 -12.31 25.33
CA ASP A 141 -6.43 -11.85 26.52
C ASP A 141 -6.45 -10.31 26.57
N HIS A 142 -5.36 -9.65 26.13
CA HIS A 142 -5.28 -8.19 26.06
C HIS A 142 -6.08 -7.61 24.88
N ASN A 143 -6.27 -8.36 23.81
CA ASN A 143 -7.10 -7.97 22.67
C ASN A 143 -7.90 -9.16 22.14
N VAL A 144 -9.16 -9.25 22.56
CA VAL A 144 -10.09 -10.34 22.20
C VAL A 144 -10.32 -10.43 20.69
N THR A 145 -10.19 -9.32 19.96
CA THR A 145 -10.32 -9.28 18.50
C THR A 145 -9.03 -9.63 17.76
N SER A 146 -7.93 -9.88 18.48
CA SER A 146 -6.62 -10.18 17.91
C SER A 146 -6.66 -11.48 17.11
N LEU A 147 -6.53 -11.35 15.77
CA LEU A 147 -6.43 -12.47 14.83
C LEU A 147 -5.01 -13.04 14.75
N THR A 148 -4.23 -12.86 15.83
CA THR A 148 -2.86 -13.35 15.93
C THR A 148 -2.83 -14.88 15.96
N THR A 149 -1.88 -15.42 15.21
CA THR A 149 -1.62 -16.85 15.09
C THR A 149 -0.27 -17.17 15.71
N ILE A 150 -0.05 -18.44 16.06
CA ILE A 150 1.21 -18.86 16.67
C ILE A 150 2.44 -18.52 15.80
N LYS A 151 2.28 -18.56 14.47
CA LYS A 151 3.34 -18.18 13.52
C LYS A 151 3.74 -16.70 13.63
N GLN A 152 2.77 -15.85 13.95
CA GLN A 152 3.01 -14.41 14.19
C GLN A 152 3.69 -14.14 15.53
N VAL A 153 3.77 -15.12 16.45
CA VAL A 153 4.62 -15.07 17.66
C VAL A 153 6.03 -15.60 17.37
N TYR A 154 6.15 -16.69 16.61
CA TYR A 154 7.47 -17.29 16.32
C TYR A 154 8.42 -16.34 15.57
N ASN A 155 7.94 -15.67 14.52
CA ASN A 155 8.80 -14.83 13.69
C ASN A 155 9.41 -13.64 14.48
N PRO A 156 8.62 -12.81 15.21
CA PRO A 156 9.17 -11.73 16.02
C PRO A 156 10.03 -12.24 17.17
N ARG A 157 9.66 -13.36 17.79
CA ARG A 157 10.47 -13.99 18.85
C ARG A 157 11.85 -14.39 18.35
N GLN A 158 11.91 -14.96 17.14
CA GLN A 158 13.17 -15.32 16.52
C GLN A 158 14.01 -14.07 16.20
N ALA A 159 13.39 -13.03 15.64
CA ALA A 159 14.07 -11.77 15.38
C ALA A 159 14.64 -11.14 16.67
N TYR A 160 13.86 -11.13 17.76
CA TYR A 160 14.28 -10.67 19.08
C TYR A 160 15.45 -11.49 19.64
N ARG A 161 15.42 -12.82 19.51
CA ARG A 161 16.53 -13.67 19.93
C ARG A 161 17.79 -13.43 19.10
N SER A 162 17.65 -13.17 17.80
CA SER A 162 18.76 -12.83 16.93
C SER A 162 19.38 -11.49 17.30
N SER A 163 18.58 -10.46 17.65
CA SER A 163 19.11 -9.15 18.04
C SER A 163 19.91 -9.19 19.34
N LEU A 164 19.59 -10.11 20.26
CA LEU A 164 20.37 -10.30 21.50
C LEU A 164 21.73 -10.97 21.29
N ARG A 165 21.93 -11.70 20.18
CA ARG A 165 23.13 -12.52 19.96
C ARG A 165 24.31 -11.75 19.32
N GLY A 166 24.11 -10.50 18.93
CA GLY A 166 25.13 -9.67 18.27
C GLY A 166 25.47 -10.14 16.84
N ASN A 167 26.23 -9.32 16.10
CA ASN A 167 26.79 -9.72 14.82
C ASN A 167 27.86 -10.78 15.04
N ARG A 168 27.73 -11.93 14.37
CA ARG A 168 28.80 -12.93 14.30
C ARG A 168 29.93 -12.37 13.43
N THR A 169 31.00 -11.89 14.08
CA THR A 169 32.32 -11.71 13.47
C THR A 169 32.94 -13.05 13.12
#